data_AF-A0A8J2MHT5-F1
#
_entry.id   AF-A0A8J2MHT5-F1
#
_cell.length_a   1.000
_cell.length_b   1.000
_cell.length_c   1.000
_cell.angle_alpha   90.00
_cell.angle_beta   90.00
_cell.angle_gamma   90.00
#
_symmetry.space_group_name_H-M   'P 1'
#
loop_
_entity.id
_entity.type
_entity.pdbx_description
1 polymer ?
#
loop_
_entity_poly.entity_id
_entity_poly.type
_entity_poly.pdbx_seq_one_letter_code
_entity_poly.pdbx_strand_id
1 'polypeptide(L)'
;MTQFLPDNLLALFEARPPLPYKPPPDELLIDRKRPKMSGLSEYIHLFEDPKDTPAKPVYESKEERRARRRKEKEELLAYKIEQGIATWSPAQNPSATVDPYKTLFVARINYETSESKLRREFEQFGKITRLVLVHDKNGKPRGYAFIEYQHKESMSGNF
;
A
#
# COMPACT_ATOMS: atom_id res chain seq x y z
N MET A 1 -49.35 16.41 -5.88
CA MET A 1 -50.17 15.55 -4.98
C MET A 1 -51.58 16.12 -4.73
N THR A 2 -52.13 16.97 -5.59
CA THR A 2 -53.53 17.46 -5.50
C THR A 2 -54.38 17.08 -6.72
N GLN A 3 -53.80 16.38 -7.70
CA GLN A 3 -54.37 16.16 -9.03
C GLN A 3 -55.61 15.24 -9.06
N PHE A 4 -55.82 14.39 -8.07
CA PHE A 4 -56.92 13.43 -8.01
C PHE A 4 -57.81 13.60 -6.75
N LEU A 5 -57.85 14.81 -6.21
CA LEU A 5 -58.75 15.13 -5.10
C LEU A 5 -60.18 15.34 -5.63
N PRO A 6 -61.21 15.08 -4.81
CA PRO A 6 -62.59 15.42 -5.16
C PRO A 6 -62.78 16.94 -5.31
N ASP A 7 -63.75 17.34 -6.14
CA ASP A 7 -63.94 18.73 -6.61
C ASP A 7 -64.06 19.76 -5.47
N ASN A 8 -64.69 19.37 -4.35
CA ASN A 8 -64.82 20.21 -3.15
C ASN A 8 -63.47 20.55 -2.51
N LEU A 9 -62.48 19.67 -2.61
CA LEU A 9 -61.11 19.89 -2.14
C LEU A 9 -60.25 20.53 -3.21
N LEU A 10 -60.47 20.23 -4.50
CA LEU A 10 -59.80 20.92 -5.61
C LEU A 10 -60.09 22.42 -5.61
N ALA A 11 -61.33 22.84 -5.28
CA ALA A 11 -61.73 24.24 -5.18
C ALA A 11 -60.88 25.05 -4.17
N LEU A 12 -60.35 24.41 -3.12
CA LEU A 12 -59.48 25.08 -2.14
C LEU A 12 -58.10 25.43 -2.71
N PHE A 13 -57.70 24.79 -3.82
CA PHE A 13 -56.44 25.01 -4.51
C PHE A 13 -56.60 25.84 -5.79
N GLU A 14 -57.76 26.49 -5.97
CA GLU A 14 -57.94 27.45 -7.06
C GLU A 14 -56.89 28.56 -6.97
N ALA A 15 -56.25 28.85 -8.10
CA ALA A 15 -55.26 29.90 -8.17
C ALA A 15 -55.91 31.25 -7.85
N ARG A 16 -55.19 32.10 -7.09
CA ARG A 16 -55.60 33.49 -6.91
C ARG A 16 -55.67 34.20 -8.27
N PRO A 17 -56.49 35.26 -8.39
CA PRO A 17 -56.45 36.11 -9.57
C PRO A 17 -55.02 36.59 -9.84
N PRO A 18 -54.64 36.79 -11.12
CA PRO A 18 -53.31 37.24 -11.46
C PRO A 18 -52.99 38.57 -10.78
N LEU A 19 -51.76 38.71 -10.30
CA LEU A 19 -51.33 39.93 -9.63
C LEU A 19 -51.34 41.10 -10.64
N PRO A 20 -51.81 42.30 -10.23
CA PRO A 20 -51.71 43.47 -11.08
C PRO A 20 -50.24 43.82 -11.30
N TYR A 21 -49.85 43.99 -12.57
CA TYR A 21 -48.49 44.35 -12.92
C TYR A 21 -48.12 45.73 -12.33
N LYS A 22 -46.95 45.80 -11.72
CA LYS A 22 -46.27 47.06 -11.38
C LYS A 22 -44.86 47.00 -11.98
N PRO A 23 -44.35 48.10 -12.52
CA PRO A 23 -42.98 48.13 -13.02
C PRO A 23 -41.99 47.81 -11.89
N PRO A 24 -40.84 47.18 -12.21
CA PRO A 24 -39.80 46.94 -11.23
C PRO A 24 -39.31 48.26 -10.62
N PRO A 25 -38.98 48.29 -9.31
CA PRO A 25 -38.56 49.52 -8.64
C PRO A 25 -37.18 50.01 -9.11
N ASP A 26 -36.32 49.08 -9.54
CA ASP A 26 -35.00 49.37 -10.07
C ASP A 26 -34.95 49.17 -11.58
N GLU A 27 -34.00 49.86 -12.22
CA GLU A 27 -33.56 49.58 -13.57
C GLU A 27 -33.12 48.11 -13.75
N LEU A 28 -33.40 47.57 -14.94
CA LEU A 28 -32.92 46.24 -15.31
C LEU A 28 -31.39 46.21 -15.34
N LEU A 29 -30.80 45.04 -15.12
CA LEU A 29 -29.34 44.86 -15.13
C LEU A 29 -28.66 45.35 -16.43
N ILE A 30 -29.41 45.40 -17.53
CA ILE A 30 -28.95 45.85 -18.84
C ILE A 30 -28.93 47.39 -18.93
N ASP A 31 -29.90 48.04 -18.27
CA ASP A 31 -30.04 49.50 -18.25
C ASP A 31 -29.13 50.14 -17.20
N ARG A 32 -28.77 49.38 -16.16
CA ARG A 32 -27.84 49.81 -15.11
C ARG A 32 -26.48 50.16 -15.71
N LYS A 33 -26.06 51.41 -15.53
CA LYS A 33 -24.71 51.85 -15.85
C LYS A 33 -23.70 51.06 -15.00
N ARG A 34 -22.88 50.24 -15.66
CA ARG A 34 -21.84 49.46 -15.00
C ARG A 34 -20.78 50.40 -14.40
N PRO A 35 -20.18 50.05 -13.24
CA PRO A 35 -19.02 50.77 -12.74
C PRO A 35 -17.89 50.74 -13.79
N LYS A 36 -17.15 51.84 -13.89
CA LYS A 36 -15.99 51.91 -14.77
C LYS A 36 -14.89 51.00 -14.20
N MET A 37 -14.40 50.05 -15.00
CA MET A 37 -13.23 49.23 -14.64
C MET A 37 -11.96 49.95 -15.11
N SER A 38 -10.98 50.08 -14.21
CA SER A 38 -9.62 50.51 -14.54
C SER A 38 -8.78 49.33 -15.05
N GLY A 39 -7.71 49.63 -15.79
CA GLY A 39 -6.76 48.62 -16.24
C GLY A 39 -5.77 48.24 -15.14
N LEU A 40 -5.24 47.01 -15.18
CA LEU A 40 -4.16 46.60 -14.26
C LEU A 40 -2.87 47.42 -14.42
N SER A 41 -2.70 48.09 -15.57
CA SER A 41 -1.57 48.98 -15.84
C SER A 41 -1.48 50.17 -14.89
N GLU A 42 -2.63 50.64 -14.39
CA GLU A 42 -2.67 51.76 -13.43
C GLU A 42 -1.99 51.39 -12.11
N TYR A 43 -1.88 50.10 -11.79
CA TYR A 43 -1.38 49.58 -10.51
C TYR A 43 0.03 48.99 -10.59
N ILE A 44 0.74 49.11 -11.73
CA ILE A 44 2.10 48.58 -11.89
C ILE A 44 3.06 49.12 -10.81
N HIS A 45 2.86 50.36 -10.39
CA HIS A 45 3.64 51.02 -9.35
C HIS A 45 3.45 50.44 -7.93
N LEU A 46 2.45 49.58 -7.71
CA LEU A 46 2.20 48.90 -6.44
C LEU A 46 2.94 47.56 -6.31
N PHE A 47 3.51 47.04 -7.39
CA PHE A 47 4.28 45.79 -7.34
C PHE A 47 5.67 46.05 -6.76
N GLU A 48 6.16 45.11 -5.95
CA GLU A 48 7.53 45.16 -5.42
C GLU A 48 8.55 45.16 -6.56
N ASP A 49 9.64 45.90 -6.37
CA ASP A 49 10.75 45.87 -7.30
C ASP A 49 11.34 44.45 -7.37
N PRO A 50 11.64 43.91 -8.56
CA PRO A 50 12.20 42.56 -8.71
C PRO A 50 13.50 42.31 -7.95
N LYS A 51 14.17 43.37 -7.49
CA LYS A 51 15.39 43.32 -6.68
C LYS A 51 15.10 43.02 -5.21
N ASP A 52 13.96 43.47 -4.71
CA ASP A 52 13.53 43.31 -3.32
C ASP A 52 12.67 42.05 -3.13
N THR A 53 12.19 41.45 -4.23
CA THR A 53 11.46 40.20 -4.20
C THR A 53 12.38 39.04 -3.78
N PRO A 54 12.05 38.28 -2.71
CA PRO A 54 12.84 37.12 -2.34
C PRO A 54 12.82 36.07 -3.46
N ALA A 55 13.93 35.34 -3.60
CA ALA A 55 14.00 34.23 -4.53
C ALA A 55 12.86 33.23 -4.26
N LYS A 56 12.19 32.78 -5.32
CA LYS A 56 11.10 31.79 -5.21
C LYS A 56 11.64 30.54 -4.50
N PRO A 57 10.95 30.03 -3.45
CA PRO A 57 11.37 28.80 -2.80
C PRO A 57 11.33 27.66 -3.82
N VAL A 58 12.45 26.93 -3.93
CA VAL A 58 12.56 25.76 -4.79
C VAL A 58 11.83 24.61 -4.10
N TYR A 59 10.70 24.20 -4.66
CA TYR A 59 9.96 23.01 -4.20
C TYR A 59 10.49 21.77 -4.92
N GLU A 60 10.59 20.65 -4.19
CA GLU A 60 10.91 19.37 -4.82
C GLU A 60 9.86 19.03 -5.88
N SER A 61 10.32 18.66 -7.07
CA SER A 61 9.43 18.14 -8.10
C SER A 61 8.83 16.80 -7.63
N LYS A 62 7.70 16.39 -8.21
CA LYS A 62 7.10 15.09 -7.90
C LYS A 62 8.07 13.93 -8.16
N GLU A 63 8.94 14.07 -9.15
CA GLU A 63 9.94 13.07 -9.54
C GLU A 63 11.08 13.00 -8.51
N GLU A 64 11.60 14.15 -8.09
CA GLU A 64 12.63 14.27 -7.05
C GLU A 64 12.13 13.68 -5.73
N ARG A 65 10.90 14.02 -5.33
CA ARG A 65 10.26 13.45 -4.13
C ARG A 65 10.14 11.94 -4.21
N ARG A 66 9.82 11.39 -5.38
CA ARG A 66 9.70 9.94 -5.61
C ARG A 66 11.07 9.27 -5.55
N ALA A 67 12.09 9.87 -6.15
CA ALA A 67 13.46 9.38 -6.14
C ALA A 67 14.02 9.35 -4.72
N ARG A 68 13.82 10.43 -3.94
CA ARG A 68 14.21 10.50 -2.53
C ARG A 68 13.58 9.39 -1.70
N ARG A 69 12.26 9.21 -1.77
CA ARG A 69 11.55 8.13 -1.04
C ARG A 69 12.02 6.74 -1.45
N ARG A 70 12.37 6.53 -2.72
CA ARG A 70 12.91 5.26 -3.21
C ARG A 70 14.28 5.00 -2.61
N LYS A 71 15.17 6.00 -2.63
CA LYS A 71 16.52 5.93 -2.05
C LYS A 71 16.48 5.68 -0.54
N GLU A 72 15.67 6.43 0.19
CA GLU A 72 15.44 6.23 1.64
C GLU A 72 14.97 4.79 1.95
N LYS A 73 14.06 4.24 1.13
CA LYS A 73 13.57 2.87 1.29
C LYS A 73 14.64 1.82 0.95
N GLU A 74 15.45 2.06 -0.07
CA GLU A 74 16.57 1.19 -0.46
C GLU A 74 17.66 1.18 0.62
N GLU A 75 18.02 2.34 1.17
CA GLU A 75 18.97 2.47 2.29
C GLU A 75 18.44 1.79 3.56
N LEU A 76 17.16 1.97 3.89
CA LEU A 76 16.54 1.29 5.04
C LEU A 76 16.53 -0.23 4.86
N LEU A 77 16.26 -0.72 3.65
CA LEU A 77 16.31 -2.15 3.35
C LEU A 77 17.74 -2.69 3.48
N ALA A 78 18.72 -1.96 2.95
CA ALA A 78 20.14 -2.32 3.06
C ALA A 78 20.57 -2.42 4.53
N TYR A 79 20.25 -1.41 5.34
CA TYR A 79 20.51 -1.42 6.78
C TYR A 79 19.85 -2.62 7.47
N LYS A 80 18.60 -2.93 7.14
CA LYS A 80 17.89 -4.09 7.70
C LYS A 80 18.54 -5.42 7.31
N ILE A 81 19.05 -5.53 6.09
CA ILE A 81 19.79 -6.72 5.63
C ILE A 81 21.11 -6.85 6.40
N GLU A 82 21.88 -5.76 6.52
CA GLU A 82 23.15 -5.76 7.27
C GLU A 82 22.94 -6.16 8.74
N GLN A 83 21.95 -5.58 9.40
CA GLN A 83 21.57 -5.95 10.77
C GLN A 83 21.13 -7.43 10.86
N GLY A 84 20.39 -7.89 9.86
CA GLY A 84 19.96 -9.28 9.75
C GLY A 84 21.14 -10.24 9.65
N ILE A 85 22.12 -9.93 8.80
CA ILE A 85 23.35 -10.72 8.63
C ILE A 85 24.19 -10.69 9.92
N ALA A 86 24.37 -9.52 10.54
CA ALA A 86 25.13 -9.38 11.78
C ALA A 86 24.52 -10.17 12.95
N THR A 87 23.19 -10.25 13.02
CA THR A 87 22.47 -10.97 14.07
C THR A 87 22.32 -12.47 13.76
N TRP A 88 22.47 -12.90 12.50
CA TRP A 88 22.17 -14.27 12.09
C TRP A 88 23.28 -15.25 12.48
N SER A 89 23.00 -16.08 13.49
CA SER A 89 23.87 -17.18 13.92
C SER A 89 23.12 -18.52 13.83
N PRO A 90 23.38 -19.35 12.81
CA PRO A 90 22.68 -20.63 12.63
C PRO A 90 23.05 -21.66 13.71
N ALA A 91 24.25 -21.60 14.28
CA ALA A 91 24.73 -22.53 15.31
C ALA A 91 23.99 -22.40 16.65
N GLN A 92 23.43 -21.22 16.95
CA GLN A 92 22.64 -21.00 18.18
C GLN A 92 21.17 -21.42 18.03
N ASN A 93 20.75 -21.86 16.85
CA ASN A 93 19.35 -22.22 16.61
C ASN A 93 19.05 -23.61 17.20
N PRO A 94 18.14 -23.74 18.19
CA PRO A 94 17.80 -25.04 18.80
C PRO A 94 17.14 -26.02 17.83
N SER A 95 16.55 -25.49 16.75
CA SER A 95 15.91 -26.29 15.70
C SER A 95 16.89 -26.81 14.65
N ALA A 96 18.13 -26.31 14.63
CA ALA A 96 19.16 -26.78 13.69
C ALA A 96 19.58 -28.22 14.01
N THR A 97 19.98 -28.94 12.96
CA THR A 97 20.59 -30.26 13.05
C THR A 97 22.03 -30.16 13.56
N VAL A 98 22.57 -31.28 14.07
CA VAL A 98 23.87 -31.27 14.75
C VAL A 98 25.02 -31.28 13.74
N ASP A 99 24.94 -32.17 12.74
CA ASP A 99 25.99 -32.35 11.75
C ASP A 99 25.56 -31.86 10.35
N PRO A 100 26.11 -30.73 9.86
CA PRO A 100 25.80 -30.22 8.53
C PRO A 100 26.13 -31.20 7.40
N TYR A 101 27.15 -32.05 7.56
CA TYR A 101 27.59 -33.00 6.52
C TYR A 101 26.71 -34.24 6.42
N LYS A 102 25.79 -34.43 7.37
CA LYS A 102 24.79 -35.51 7.36
C LYS A 102 23.36 -34.98 7.18
N THR A 103 23.22 -33.67 6.97
CA THR A 103 21.93 -33.00 6.88
C THR A 103 21.58 -32.72 5.43
N LEU A 104 20.49 -33.32 4.96
CA LEU A 104 19.88 -33.03 3.68
C LEU A 104 18.88 -31.87 3.83
N PHE A 105 18.97 -30.89 2.92
CA PHE A 105 17.97 -29.83 2.78
C PHE A 105 16.99 -30.20 1.66
N VAL A 106 15.70 -30.27 2.01
CA VAL A 106 14.62 -30.58 1.07
C VAL A 106 13.68 -29.39 0.98
N ALA A 107 13.47 -28.85 -0.22
CA ALA A 107 12.59 -27.71 -0.47
C ALA A 107 11.50 -28.06 -1.48
N ARG A 108 10.54 -27.13 -1.68
CA ARG A 108 9.38 -27.29 -2.57
C ARG A 108 8.46 -28.45 -2.16
N ILE A 109 8.35 -28.68 -0.86
CA ILE A 109 7.46 -29.68 -0.29
C ILE A 109 6.03 -29.15 -0.33
N ASN A 110 5.06 -29.97 -0.75
CA ASN A 110 3.64 -29.60 -0.68
C ASN A 110 3.24 -29.33 0.79
N TYR A 111 2.53 -28.24 1.05
CA TYR A 111 2.11 -27.81 2.38
C TYR A 111 1.22 -28.81 3.13
N GLU A 112 0.55 -29.72 2.42
CA GLU A 112 -0.25 -30.79 3.03
C GLU A 112 0.59 -32.01 3.45
N THR A 113 1.88 -32.05 3.10
CA THR A 113 2.75 -33.18 3.40
C THR A 113 3.09 -33.20 4.89
N SER A 114 2.73 -34.30 5.56
CA SER A 114 3.11 -34.52 6.95
C SER A 114 4.57 -34.95 7.09
N GLU A 115 5.16 -34.67 8.25
CA GLU A 115 6.48 -35.15 8.63
C GLU A 115 6.59 -36.69 8.52
N SER A 116 5.55 -37.43 8.90
CA SER A 116 5.52 -38.89 8.80
C SER A 116 5.64 -39.38 7.35
N LYS A 117 5.02 -38.68 6.40
CA LYS A 117 5.14 -38.99 4.98
C LYS A 117 6.55 -38.73 4.48
N LEU A 118 7.15 -37.58 4.84
CA LEU A 118 8.55 -37.29 4.50
C LEU A 118 9.50 -38.35 5.09
N ARG A 119 9.34 -38.70 6.37
CA ARG A 119 10.16 -39.74 7.00
C ARG A 119 10.08 -41.04 6.21
N ARG A 120 8.88 -41.52 5.88
CA ARG A 120 8.68 -42.76 5.10
C ARG A 120 9.40 -42.74 3.75
N GLU A 121 9.29 -41.65 3.00
CA GLU A 121 9.91 -41.54 1.66
C GLU A 121 11.44 -41.43 1.71
N PHE A 122 11.99 -40.81 2.76
CA PHE A 122 13.43 -40.58 2.88
C PHE A 122 14.18 -41.65 3.68
N GLU A 123 13.47 -42.47 4.45
CA GLU A 123 14.05 -43.57 5.23
C GLU A 123 14.56 -44.72 4.35
N GLN A 124 14.11 -44.81 3.09
CA GLN A 124 14.63 -45.79 2.12
C GLN A 124 16.12 -45.60 1.79
N PHE A 125 16.67 -44.39 1.97
CA PHE A 125 18.07 -44.08 1.68
C PHE A 125 18.99 -44.31 2.89
N GLY A 126 18.41 -44.48 4.08
CA GLY A 126 19.15 -44.73 5.31
C GLY A 126 18.39 -44.28 6.55
N LYS A 127 18.95 -44.63 7.72
CA LYS A 127 18.32 -44.33 9.01
C LYS A 127 18.38 -42.83 9.30
N ILE A 128 17.21 -42.23 9.52
CA ILE A 128 17.03 -40.81 9.85
C ILE A 128 17.13 -40.60 11.37
N THR A 129 18.11 -39.80 11.79
CA THR A 129 18.35 -39.38 13.18
C THR A 129 17.38 -38.29 13.60
N ARG A 130 17.23 -37.23 12.79
CA ARG A 130 16.39 -36.08 13.09
C ARG A 130 15.73 -35.55 11.82
N LEU A 131 14.45 -35.20 11.90
CA LEU A 131 13.71 -34.54 10.83
C LEU A 131 13.10 -33.27 11.42
N VAL A 132 13.28 -32.15 10.72
CA VAL A 132 12.72 -30.85 11.12
C VAL A 132 12.01 -30.22 9.93
N LEU A 133 10.68 -30.26 9.95
CA LEU A 133 9.85 -29.50 9.01
C LEU A 133 9.73 -28.06 9.50
N VAL A 134 10.13 -27.09 8.67
CA VAL A 134 10.17 -25.69 9.11
C VAL A 134 8.82 -25.01 8.91
N HIS A 135 8.32 -24.43 9.99
CA HIS A 135 7.07 -23.69 10.03
C HIS A 135 7.34 -22.19 10.20
N ASP A 136 6.42 -21.36 9.72
CA ASP A 136 6.39 -19.94 10.01
C ASP A 136 5.95 -19.69 11.46
N LYS A 137 6.09 -18.46 11.96
CA LYS A 137 5.63 -18.06 13.30
C LYS A 137 4.15 -18.33 13.55
N ASN A 138 3.36 -18.40 12.47
CA ASN A 138 1.92 -18.70 12.49
C ASN A 138 1.61 -20.21 12.43
N GLY A 139 2.61 -21.09 12.51
CA GLY A 139 2.45 -22.55 12.44
C GLY A 139 2.21 -23.11 11.03
N LYS A 140 2.21 -22.26 9.99
CA LYS A 140 2.06 -22.72 8.60
C LYS A 140 3.39 -23.31 8.08
N PRO A 141 3.40 -24.45 7.38
CA PRO A 141 4.62 -25.02 6.83
C PRO A 141 5.23 -24.08 5.78
N ARG A 142 6.54 -23.84 5.83
CA ARG A 142 7.26 -23.03 4.82
C ARG A 142 7.60 -23.80 3.55
N GLY A 143 7.33 -25.10 3.52
CA GLY A 143 7.59 -25.97 2.36
C GLY A 143 9.05 -26.42 2.22
N TYR A 144 9.81 -26.40 3.32
CA TYR A 144 11.15 -26.98 3.36
C TYR A 144 11.44 -27.67 4.70
N ALA A 145 12.32 -28.66 4.67
CA ALA A 145 12.70 -29.49 5.81
C ALA A 145 14.21 -29.78 5.81
N PHE A 146 14.74 -30.08 7.00
CA PHE A 146 16.09 -30.60 7.21
C PHE A 146 15.99 -32.04 7.71
N ILE A 147 16.75 -32.95 7.07
CA ILE A 147 16.76 -34.37 7.39
C ILE A 147 18.20 -34.77 7.72
N GLU A 148 18.46 -35.12 8.97
CA GLU A 148 19.76 -35.58 9.44
C GLU A 148 19.80 -37.11 9.46
N TYR A 149 20.72 -37.69 8.69
CA TYR A 149 20.96 -39.13 8.64
C TYR A 149 21.97 -39.57 9.71
N GLN A 150 21.97 -40.88 10.02
CA GLN A 150 22.99 -41.46 10.90
C GLN A 150 24.37 -41.50 10.24
N HIS A 151 24.41 -41.78 8.93
CA HIS A 151 25.64 -41.90 8.16
C HIS A 151 25.65 -40.90 6.99
N LYS A 152 26.83 -40.35 6.69
CA LYS A 152 27.02 -39.42 5.57
C LYS A 152 26.69 -40.06 4.22
N GLU A 153 27.01 -41.35 4.06
CA GLU A 153 26.78 -42.12 2.83
C GLU A 153 25.31 -42.16 2.44
N SER A 154 24.41 -42.25 3.43
CA SER A 154 22.96 -42.20 3.22
C SER A 154 22.46 -40.85 2.70
N MET A 155 23.19 -39.77 2.97
CA MET A 155 22.87 -38.43 2.48
C MET A 155 23.47 -38.16 1.11
N SER A 156 24.72 -38.60 0.86
CA SER A 156 25.42 -38.31 -0.39
C SER A 156 25.04 -39.24 -1.54
N GLY A 157 24.53 -40.44 -1.26
CA GLY A 157 24.14 -41.42 -2.27
C GLY A 157 25.31 -41.79 -3.19
N ASN A 158 26.07 -42.83 -2.86
CA ASN A 158 26.98 -43.41 -3.84
C ASN A 158 26.16 -44.19 -4.88
N PHE A 159 25.83 -43.54 -5.99
CA PHE A 159 25.36 -44.18 -7.22
C PHE A 159 26.53 -44.37 -8.18
#